data_AF-A0A2D7ZFX1-F1
#
_entry.id   AF-A0A2D7ZFX1-F1
#
_cell.length_a   1.000
_cell.length_b   1.000
_cell.length_c   1.000
_cell.angle_alpha   90.00
_cell.angle_beta   90.00
_cell.angle_gamma   90.00
#
_symmetry.space_group_name_H-M   'P 1'
#
loop_
_entity.id
_entity.type
_entity.pdbx_description
1 polymer ?
#
loop_
_entity_poly.entity_id
_entity_poly.type
_entity_poly.pdbx_seq_one_letter_code
_entity_poly.pdbx_strand_id
1 'polypeptide(L)'
;MRILTEGTTMDVTGTTWILVADGDQARIFEERQRAGEVREVVARHMGRTGGDYPKAAAHGATVHDRAGHGQHGAGERAPHEEAEDRFLERVAESLAEPARGGVFQGLVIMAPPRALGVLRQALPKPAQALVEGSDPHECVRETAEDIRHRLRHLRAKA
;
A
#
# COMPACT_ATOMS: atom_id res chain seq x y z
N MET A 1 8.08 46.42 -10.93
CA MET A 1 8.32 45.81 -9.62
C MET A 1 7.10 45.99 -8.74
N ARG A 2 6.26 44.95 -8.63
CA ARG A 2 5.36 44.68 -7.50
C ARG A 2 5.01 43.21 -7.58
N ILE A 3 5.39 42.51 -6.53
CA ILE A 3 5.13 41.11 -6.27
C ILE A 3 3.72 41.07 -5.69
N LEU A 4 2.82 40.28 -6.26
CA LEU A 4 1.59 39.86 -5.61
C LEU A 4 1.65 38.34 -5.51
N THR A 5 2.09 37.90 -4.34
CA THR A 5 1.81 36.60 -3.78
C THR A 5 0.30 36.53 -3.54
N GLU A 6 -0.43 35.83 -4.41
CA GLU A 6 -1.79 35.38 -4.11
C GLU A 6 -1.71 33.88 -3.84
N GLY A 7 -2.09 33.53 -2.61
CA GLY A 7 -1.92 32.21 -2.04
C GLY A 7 -2.59 31.14 -2.87
N THR A 8 -1.86 30.06 -3.09
CA THR A 8 -2.42 28.76 -3.45
C THR A 8 -3.25 28.27 -2.27
N THR A 9 -4.50 28.72 -2.15
CA THR A 9 -5.53 27.86 -1.57
C THR A 9 -5.73 26.74 -2.56
N MET A 10 -4.96 25.66 -2.37
CA MET A 10 -5.11 24.40 -3.07
C MET A 10 -6.42 23.78 -2.56
N ASP A 11 -7.54 24.28 -3.05
CA ASP A 11 -8.80 23.55 -3.03
C ASP A 11 -8.57 22.33 -3.93
N VAL A 12 -8.03 21.25 -3.35
CA VAL A 12 -7.87 19.95 -4.04
C VAL A 12 -9.28 19.42 -4.29
N THR A 13 -9.90 19.89 -5.36
CA THR A 13 -11.03 19.23 -6.02
C THR A 13 -10.46 18.12 -6.87
N GLY A 14 -10.03 17.04 -6.21
CA GLY A 14 -9.46 15.87 -6.85
C GLY A 14 -9.86 14.60 -6.12
N THR A 15 -9.96 13.50 -6.85
CA THR A 15 -10.30 12.19 -6.30
C THR A 15 -9.19 11.78 -5.33
N THR A 16 -9.54 11.50 -4.09
CA THR A 16 -8.64 10.88 -3.12
C THR A 16 -8.84 9.38 -3.17
N TRP A 17 -7.76 8.63 -3.37
CA TRP A 17 -7.75 7.19 -3.17
C TRP A 17 -7.36 6.85 -1.73
N ILE A 18 -8.04 5.87 -1.18
CA ILE A 18 -7.76 5.29 0.12
C ILE A 18 -7.33 3.85 -0.13
N LEU A 19 -6.02 3.60 0.01
CA LEU A 19 -5.47 2.25 -0.01
C LEU A 19 -5.64 1.65 1.37
N VAL A 20 -6.36 0.53 1.44
CA VAL A 20 -6.48 -0.30 2.62
C VAL A 20 -5.79 -1.62 2.36
N ALA A 21 -4.75 -1.95 3.10
CA ALA A 21 -3.96 -3.16 2.84
C ALA A 21 -3.46 -3.84 4.11
N ASP A 22 -3.31 -5.16 4.03
CA ASP A 22 -2.54 -6.00 4.96
C ASP A 22 -1.55 -6.88 4.17
N GLY A 23 -0.95 -7.88 4.81
CA GLY A 23 -0.01 -8.81 4.14
C GLY A 23 -0.64 -9.80 3.15
N ASP A 24 -1.97 -9.81 3.00
CA ASP A 24 -2.72 -10.79 2.21
C ASP A 24 -3.72 -10.17 1.21
N GLN A 25 -4.28 -9.00 1.52
CA GLN A 25 -5.36 -8.36 0.79
C GLN A 25 -5.13 -6.85 0.72
N ALA A 26 -5.52 -6.25 -0.41
CA ALA A 26 -5.49 -4.81 -0.62
C ALA A 26 -6.72 -4.35 -1.39
N ARG A 27 -7.41 -3.34 -0.86
CA ARG A 27 -8.63 -2.73 -1.42
C ARG A 27 -8.39 -1.24 -1.64
N ILE A 28 -8.96 -0.72 -2.72
CA ILE A 28 -8.94 0.72 -3.02
C ILE A 28 -10.35 1.26 -2.84
N PHE A 29 -10.45 2.37 -2.12
CA PHE A 29 -11.65 3.19 -2.07
C PHE A 29 -11.36 4.55 -2.69
N GLU A 30 -12.39 5.20 -3.20
CA GLU A 30 -12.30 6.55 -3.76
C GLU A 30 -13.26 7.50 -3.07
N GLU A 31 -12.77 8.69 -2.75
CA GLU A 31 -13.53 9.86 -2.39
C GLU A 31 -13.37 10.89 -3.52
N ARG A 32 -14.39 11.05 -4.37
CA ARG A 32 -14.32 11.93 -5.55
C ARG A 32 -14.42 13.43 -5.21
N GLN A 33 -15.00 13.74 -4.06
CA GLN A 33 -15.18 15.09 -3.57
C GLN A 33 -14.83 15.10 -2.09
N ARG A 34 -14.05 16.08 -1.64
CA ARG A 34 -13.64 16.21 -0.24
C ARG A 34 -14.85 16.12 0.70
N ALA A 35 -14.78 15.25 1.70
CA ALA A 35 -15.85 14.93 2.65
C ALA A 35 -17.12 14.32 2.02
N GLY A 36 -17.06 13.87 0.77
CA GLY A 36 -18.14 13.24 0.04
C GLY A 36 -18.38 11.78 0.43
N GLU A 37 -18.97 11.04 -0.51
CA GLU A 37 -19.15 9.60 -0.41
C GLU A 37 -17.83 8.88 -0.70
N VAL A 38 -17.57 7.82 0.06
CA VAL A 38 -16.47 6.88 -0.20
C VAL A 38 -17.07 5.65 -0.85
N ARG A 39 -16.47 5.19 -1.95
CA ARG A 39 -16.89 3.99 -2.67
C ARG A 39 -15.72 3.07 -2.90
N GLU A 40 -15.94 1.77 -2.82
CA GLU A 40 -14.92 0.79 -3.16
C GLU A 40 -14.75 0.68 -4.67
N VAL A 41 -13.50 0.70 -5.13
CA VAL A 41 -13.11 0.43 -6.52
C VAL A 41 -12.82 -1.06 -6.65
N VAL A 42 -13.86 -1.89 -6.68
CA VAL A 42 -13.79 -3.36 -6.62
C VAL A 42 -12.81 -3.95 -7.67
N ALA A 43 -12.73 -3.35 -8.85
CA ALA A 43 -11.81 -3.78 -9.92
C ALA A 43 -10.31 -3.66 -9.56
N ARG A 44 -9.97 -2.98 -8.46
CA ARG A 44 -8.60 -2.80 -7.94
C ARG A 44 -8.33 -3.65 -6.70
N HIS A 45 -9.25 -4.52 -6.30
CA HIS A 45 -9.00 -5.47 -5.22
C HIS A 45 -7.89 -6.44 -5.64
N MET A 46 -6.85 -6.54 -4.81
CA MET A 46 -5.72 -7.44 -4.99
C MET A 46 -5.63 -8.38 -3.80
N GLY A 47 -5.36 -9.66 -4.07
CA GLY A 47 -4.96 -10.63 -3.06
C GLY A 47 -3.53 -11.11 -3.30
N ARG A 48 -2.91 -11.62 -2.25
CA ARG A 48 -1.66 -12.37 -2.34
C ARG A 48 -1.89 -13.65 -3.14
N THR A 49 -0.89 -14.03 -3.91
CA THR A 49 -0.92 -15.12 -4.87
C THR A 49 0.29 -16.03 -4.69
N GLY A 50 0.26 -17.21 -5.30
CA GLY A 50 1.41 -18.14 -5.30
C GLY A 50 2.69 -17.54 -5.91
N GLY A 51 2.56 -16.53 -6.78
CA GLY A 51 3.71 -15.84 -7.37
C GLY A 51 4.47 -14.93 -6.41
N ASP A 52 3.86 -14.56 -5.27
CA ASP A 52 4.51 -13.73 -4.26
C ASP A 52 5.47 -14.58 -3.38
N TYR A 53 5.29 -15.89 -3.32
CA TYR A 53 6.21 -16.76 -2.58
C TYR A 53 7.57 -16.88 -3.27
N PRO A 54 8.68 -16.89 -2.52
CA PRO A 54 9.97 -17.23 -3.10
C PRO A 54 9.88 -18.61 -3.76
N LYS A 55 10.33 -18.70 -5.02
CA LYS A 55 10.50 -20.01 -5.65
C LYS A 55 11.43 -20.78 -4.74
N ALA A 56 10.98 -21.93 -4.24
CA ALA A 56 11.85 -22.87 -3.56
C ALA A 56 13.08 -23.00 -4.45
N ALA A 57 14.23 -22.55 -3.95
CA ALA A 57 15.48 -22.67 -4.69
C ALA A 57 15.54 -24.14 -5.09
N ALA A 58 15.49 -24.41 -6.40
CA ALA A 58 15.67 -25.75 -6.91
C ALA A 58 17.07 -26.15 -6.48
N HIS A 59 17.17 -26.76 -5.30
CA HIS A 59 18.32 -27.53 -4.90
C HIS A 59 18.36 -28.62 -5.95
N GLY A 60 19.22 -28.41 -6.95
CA GLY A 60 19.58 -29.43 -7.91
C GLY A 60 19.93 -30.66 -7.10
N ALA A 61 19.07 -31.66 -7.19
CA ALA A 61 19.29 -32.96 -6.61
C ALA A 61 20.49 -33.58 -7.32
N THR A 62 21.69 -33.34 -6.80
CA THR A 62 22.84 -34.17 -7.10
C THR A 62 23.73 -34.31 -5.87
N VAL A 63 24.02 -35.58 -5.58
CA VAL A 63 25.09 -36.11 -4.72
C VAL A 63 24.75 -36.28 -3.23
N HIS A 64 24.13 -37.44 -2.99
CA HIS A 64 24.46 -38.44 -1.96
C HIS A 64 25.57 -38.09 -0.94
N ASP A 65 25.21 -38.32 0.32
CA ASP A 65 26.02 -38.73 1.48
C ASP A 65 26.71 -37.69 2.38
N ARG A 66 26.23 -37.74 3.64
CA ARG A 66 26.94 -37.72 4.94
C ARG A 66 26.82 -36.47 5.80
N ALA A 67 26.16 -36.72 6.93
CA ALA A 67 26.56 -36.33 8.28
C ALA A 67 26.87 -34.84 8.53
N GLY A 68 26.03 -34.17 9.30
CA GLY A 68 26.42 -32.87 9.83
C GLY A 68 25.31 -32.12 10.53
N HIS A 69 25.31 -32.22 11.85
CA HIS A 69 24.82 -31.19 12.75
C HIS A 69 25.33 -29.80 12.35
N GLY A 70 24.49 -28.76 12.42
CA GLY A 70 24.95 -27.38 12.53
C GLY A 70 24.34 -26.40 11.54
N GLN A 71 23.40 -25.59 12.05
CA GLN A 71 23.33 -24.13 11.97
C GLN A 71 23.57 -23.43 10.61
N HIS A 72 22.70 -22.46 10.31
CA HIS A 72 22.91 -21.13 9.68
C HIS A 72 21.70 -20.79 8.79
N GLY A 73 21.03 -19.63 8.86
CA GLY A 73 21.44 -18.37 9.46
C GLY A 73 20.31 -17.56 10.08
N ALA A 74 20.67 -16.82 11.14
CA ALA A 74 19.98 -15.61 11.53
C ALA A 74 20.10 -14.60 10.36
N GLY A 75 19.05 -14.46 9.55
CA GLY A 75 19.04 -13.54 8.42
C GLY A 75 18.05 -13.87 7.30
N GLU A 76 17.57 -15.11 7.20
CA GLU A 76 16.51 -15.46 6.24
C GLU A 76 15.14 -15.13 6.83
N ARG A 77 14.47 -14.12 6.25
CA ARG A 77 13.04 -13.85 6.52
C ARG A 77 12.24 -15.13 6.23
N ALA A 78 11.24 -15.43 7.06
CA ALA A 78 10.42 -16.61 6.81
C ALA A 78 9.77 -16.49 5.42
N PRO A 79 9.64 -17.58 4.62
CA PRO A 79 9.08 -17.50 3.27
C PRO A 79 7.71 -16.84 3.20
N HIS A 80 6.94 -16.89 4.30
CA HIS A 80 5.66 -16.20 4.42
C HIS A 80 5.82 -14.69 4.52
N GLU A 81 6.74 -14.19 5.35
CA GLU A 81 7.01 -12.76 5.51
C GLU A 81 7.56 -12.14 4.22
N GLU A 82 8.41 -12.88 3.50
CA GLU A 82 8.90 -12.44 2.20
C GLU A 82 7.78 -12.38 1.16
N ALA A 83 6.82 -13.32 1.21
CA ALA A 83 5.65 -13.29 0.34
C ALA A 83 4.70 -12.12 0.66
N GLU A 84 4.53 -11.76 1.93
CA GLU A 84 3.80 -10.55 2.32
C GLU A 84 4.47 -9.28 1.76
N ASP A 85 5.80 -9.18 1.89
CA ASP A 85 6.55 -8.01 1.43
C ASP A 85 6.41 -7.85 -0.09
N ARG A 86 6.58 -8.94 -0.84
CA ARG A 86 6.40 -8.94 -2.30
C ARG A 86 4.97 -8.61 -2.73
N PHE A 87 3.98 -9.08 -1.97
CA PHE A 87 2.59 -8.70 -2.22
C PHE A 87 2.40 -7.18 -2.05
N LEU A 88 2.88 -6.62 -0.95
CA LEU A 88 2.79 -5.18 -0.68
C LEU A 88 3.57 -4.33 -1.69
N GLU A 89 4.74 -4.79 -2.14
CA GLU A 89 5.50 -4.18 -3.23
C GLU A 89 4.68 -4.16 -4.53
N ARG A 90 4.03 -5.27 -4.88
CA ARG A 90 3.16 -5.37 -6.06
C ARG A 90 1.94 -4.46 -5.96
N VAL A 91 1.36 -4.32 -4.77
CA VAL A 91 0.28 -3.36 -4.48
C VAL A 91 0.78 -1.93 -4.69
N ALA A 92 1.94 -1.57 -4.15
CA ALA A 92 2.51 -0.24 -4.32
C ALA A 92 2.79 0.10 -5.80
N GLU A 93 3.36 -0.84 -6.55
CA GLU A 93 3.65 -0.67 -7.98
C GLU A 93 2.38 -0.47 -8.81
N SER A 94 1.27 -1.12 -8.44
CA SER A 94 -0.03 -0.95 -9.12
C SER A 94 -0.55 0.49 -9.12
N LEU A 95 -0.06 1.34 -8.21
CA LEU A 95 -0.43 2.75 -8.10
C LEU A 95 0.35 3.65 -9.06
N ALA A 96 1.42 3.17 -9.71
CA ALA A 96 2.28 3.96 -10.59
C ALA A 96 1.49 4.59 -11.75
N GLU A 97 0.81 3.76 -12.54
CA GLU A 97 0.09 4.21 -13.74
C GLU A 97 -1.11 5.09 -13.42
N PRO A 98 -1.98 4.77 -12.44
CA PRO A 98 -3.07 5.65 -12.07
C PRO A 98 -2.58 7.00 -11.49
N ALA A 99 -1.48 7.01 -10.75
CA ALA A 99 -0.89 8.26 -10.26
C ALA A 99 -0.35 9.13 -11.40
N ARG A 100 0.41 8.54 -12.34
CA ARG A 100 0.93 9.24 -13.53
C ARG A 100 -0.20 9.75 -14.43
N GLY A 101 -1.25 8.96 -14.59
CA GLY A 101 -2.43 9.31 -15.39
C GLY A 101 -3.39 10.29 -14.72
N GLY A 102 -3.12 10.72 -13.48
CA GLY A 102 -4.00 11.64 -12.76
C GLY A 102 -5.37 11.03 -12.42
N VAL A 103 -5.46 9.72 -12.24
CA VAL A 103 -6.70 9.04 -11.83
C VAL A 103 -7.12 9.47 -10.42
N PHE A 104 -6.13 9.78 -9.58
CA PHE A 104 -6.31 10.34 -8.24
C PHE A 104 -5.31 11.47 -8.02
N GLN A 105 -5.66 12.39 -7.12
CA GLN A 105 -4.86 13.57 -6.74
C GLN A 105 -4.48 13.56 -5.25
N GLY A 106 -4.99 12.61 -4.48
CA GLY A 106 -4.63 12.38 -3.08
C GLY A 106 -4.60 10.89 -2.78
N LEU A 107 -3.68 10.48 -1.91
CA LEU A 107 -3.54 9.10 -1.45
C LEU A 107 -3.50 9.06 0.07
N VAL A 108 -4.41 8.29 0.66
CA VAL A 108 -4.39 7.92 2.08
C VAL A 108 -4.12 6.43 2.19
N ILE A 109 -3.24 6.03 3.11
CA ILE A 109 -2.88 4.63 3.29
C ILE A 109 -3.28 4.17 4.69
N MET A 110 -4.13 3.16 4.77
CA MET A 110 -4.58 2.53 6.01
C MET A 110 -4.07 1.09 6.02
N ALA A 111 -3.08 0.81 6.85
CA ALA A 111 -2.49 -0.51 6.93
C ALA A 111 -1.81 -0.74 8.29
N PRO A 112 -1.56 -1.99 8.70
CA PRO A 112 -0.73 -2.29 9.87
C PRO A 112 0.66 -1.64 9.77
N PRO A 113 1.32 -1.30 10.90
CA PRO A 113 2.62 -0.62 10.90
C PRO A 113 3.70 -1.27 10.01
N ARG A 114 3.77 -2.61 10.02
CA ARG A 114 4.69 -3.39 9.15
C ARG A 114 4.40 -3.10 7.67
N ALA A 115 3.14 -3.24 7.27
CA ALA A 115 2.71 -3.05 5.90
C ALA A 115 2.91 -1.61 5.42
N LEU A 116 2.62 -0.61 6.27
CA LEU A 116 2.93 0.78 5.98
C LEU A 116 4.42 1.01 5.71
N GLY A 117 5.30 0.35 6.47
CA GLY A 117 6.74 0.43 6.27
C GLY A 117 7.14 -0.03 4.86
N VAL A 118 6.66 -1.21 4.45
CA VAL A 118 6.92 -1.77 3.11
C VAL A 118 6.31 -0.88 2.02
N LEU A 119 5.04 -0.52 2.14
CA LEU A 119 4.34 0.31 1.15
C LEU A 119 5.06 1.66 0.96
N ARG A 120 5.47 2.34 2.03
CA ARG A 120 6.17 3.63 1.93
C ARG A 120 7.51 3.54 1.20
N GLN A 121 8.21 2.40 1.34
CA GLN A 121 9.49 2.17 0.66
C GLN A 121 9.30 1.76 -0.81
N ALA A 122 8.25 1.00 -1.09
CA ALA A 122 7.95 0.49 -2.43
C ALA A 122 7.15 1.47 -3.30
N LEU A 123 6.52 2.48 -2.71
CA LEU A 123 5.68 3.43 -3.44
C LEU A 123 6.48 4.15 -4.55
N PRO A 124 6.00 4.12 -5.80
CA PRO A 124 6.64 4.83 -6.89
C PRO A 124 6.52 6.34 -6.66
N LYS A 125 7.54 7.11 -7.06
CA LYS A 125 7.63 8.56 -6.83
C LYS A 125 6.33 9.35 -7.15
N PRO A 126 5.62 9.08 -8.27
CA PRO A 126 4.37 9.79 -8.58
C PRO A 126 3.28 9.56 -7.52
N ALA A 127 3.13 8.32 -7.03
CA ALA A 127 2.15 8.01 -6.00
C ALA A 127 2.59 8.54 -4.63
N GLN A 128 3.89 8.47 -4.31
CA GLN A 128 4.44 9.00 -3.07
C GLN A 128 4.20 10.51 -2.92
N ALA A 129 4.32 11.28 -4.01
CA ALA A 129 4.07 12.72 -4.02
C ALA A 129 2.60 13.09 -3.75
N LEU A 130 1.67 12.14 -3.91
CA LEU A 130 0.24 12.33 -3.68
C LEU A 130 -0.19 11.88 -2.28
N VAL A 131 0.71 11.32 -1.46
CA VAL A 131 0.37 10.86 -0.11
C VAL A 131 0.05 12.04 0.79
N GLU A 132 -1.21 12.16 1.20
CA GLU A 132 -1.68 13.21 2.11
C GLU A 132 -1.78 12.72 3.57
N GLY A 133 -1.75 11.41 3.81
CA GLY A 133 -1.81 10.86 5.16
C GLY A 133 -1.72 9.33 5.22
N SER A 134 -1.52 8.83 6.42
CA SER A 134 -1.53 7.39 6.69
C SER A 134 -2.05 7.09 8.09
N ASP A 135 -2.76 5.97 8.25
CA ASP A 135 -3.29 5.50 9.52
C ASP A 135 -2.79 4.07 9.80
N PRO A 136 -2.05 3.82 10.91
CA PRO A 136 -1.51 2.51 11.25
C PRO A 136 -2.57 1.55 11.82
N HIS A 137 -3.65 1.30 11.08
CA HIS A 137 -4.74 0.40 11.47
C HIS A 137 -5.01 -0.63 10.38
N GLU A 138 -5.37 -1.85 10.81
CA GLU A 138 -5.87 -2.90 9.91
C GLU A 138 -7.36 -2.64 9.62
N CYS A 139 -7.68 -2.38 8.36
CA CYS A 139 -9.05 -2.00 7.97
C CYS A 139 -9.57 -2.83 6.80
N VAL A 140 -8.92 -3.94 6.43
CA VAL A 140 -9.23 -4.64 5.16
C VAL A 140 -10.65 -5.22 5.11
N ARG A 141 -11.28 -5.43 6.26
CA ARG A 141 -12.66 -5.93 6.39
C ARG A 141 -13.68 -4.80 6.62
N GLU A 142 -13.23 -3.56 6.76
CA GLU A 142 -14.09 -2.41 7.02
C GLU A 142 -14.93 -2.07 5.77
N THR A 143 -16.13 -1.54 6.01
CA THR A 143 -17.03 -1.09 4.94
C THR A 143 -16.61 0.29 4.41
N ALA A 144 -17.16 0.71 3.27
CA ALA A 144 -16.89 2.04 2.75
C ALA A 144 -17.31 3.16 3.72
N GLU A 145 -18.34 2.93 4.55
CA GLU A 145 -18.79 3.87 5.58
C GLU A 145 -17.78 3.97 6.73
N ASP A 146 -17.26 2.84 7.21
CA ASP A 146 -16.20 2.80 8.23
C ASP A 146 -14.94 3.53 7.75
N ILE A 147 -14.49 3.24 6.53
CA ILE A 147 -13.34 3.89 5.90
C ILE A 147 -13.57 5.41 5.79
N ARG A 148 -14.79 5.83 5.45
CA ARG A 148 -15.15 7.26 5.41
C ARG A 148 -15.05 7.91 6.79
N HIS A 149 -15.54 7.25 7.84
CA HIS A 149 -15.42 7.75 9.21
C HIS A 149 -13.96 7.89 9.63
N ARG A 150 -13.13 6.89 9.33
CA ARG A 150 -11.70 6.90 9.61
C ARG A 150 -10.95 7.99 8.85
N LEU A 151 -11.23 8.16 7.56
CA LEU A 151 -10.66 9.23 6.74
C LEU A 151 -10.97 10.62 7.33
N ARG A 152 -12.21 10.84 7.76
CA ARG A 152 -12.61 12.10 8.42
C ARG A 152 -11.87 12.33 9.72
N HIS A 153 -11.74 11.29 10.55
CA HIS A 153 -11.04 11.38 11.82
C HIS A 153 -9.54 11.63 11.65
N LEU A 154 -8.90 10.99 10.66
CA LEU A 154 -7.50 11.24 10.29
C LEU A 154 -7.28 12.71 9.93
N ARG A 155 -8.13 13.26 9.04
CA ARG A 155 -8.04 14.65 8.57
C ARG A 155 -8.38 15.68 9.65
N ALA A 156 -9.11 15.31 10.70
CA ALA A 156 -9.39 16.20 11.82
C ALA A 156 -8.22 16.30 12.82
N LYS A 157 -7.24 15.38 12.73
CA LYS A 157 -6.05 15.32 13.61
C LYS A 157 -4.77 15.86 12.96
N ALA A 158 -4.78 16.02 11.64
CA ALA A 158 -3.68 16.57 10.85
C ALA A 158 -3.72 18.10 10.85
#